data_AF-A0A661WNM6-F1
#
_entry.id   AF-A0A661WNM6-F1
#
_cell.length_a   1.000
_cell.length_b   1.000
_cell.length_c   1.000
_cell.angle_alpha   90.00
_cell.angle_beta   90.00
_cell.angle_gamma   90.00
#
_symmetry.space_group_name_H-M   'P 1'
#
loop_
_entity.id
_entity.type
_entity.pdbx_description
1 polymer ?
#
loop_
_entity_poly.entity_id
_entity_poly.type
_entity_poly.pdbx_seq_one_letter_code
_entity_poly.pdbx_strand_id
1 'polypeptide(L)'
;MHPNLKLENIRNVLIRQEETIIFALVERAQFKRNKIIYEKDGIKLPNFDGSFLDYILRGTEALHSTIRRYTSPDEHPFFKNLPEPVLPVDAYDFPIKKTDVNINDRIKEIYINNIIPEMCVEGDDGQYGSSAVYDVNALQALSKRIHYGKFVAESKFLSDKETYLSLIKAKDEAGIMEKITDKAVEEKLLKRVALKAATYGKEIDIVTSEPENENQKICPNLVADIYEKWLIPLTKKVEVEYLLARGY
;
A
#
# COMPACT_ATOMS: atom_id res chain seq x y z
N MET A 1 9.91 -23.85 7.91
CA MET A 1 9.24 -22.65 7.38
C MET A 1 9.51 -21.50 8.34
N HIS A 2 10.04 -20.37 7.85
CA HIS A 2 10.33 -19.21 8.69
C HIS A 2 9.06 -18.73 9.43
N PRO A 3 9.09 -18.34 10.72
CA PRO A 3 7.89 -17.95 11.48
C PRO A 3 7.04 -16.88 10.78
N ASN A 4 7.67 -15.86 10.18
CA ASN A 4 6.98 -14.80 9.43
C ASN A 4 6.20 -15.29 8.20
N LEU A 5 6.50 -16.49 7.69
CA LEU A 5 5.79 -17.09 6.56
C LEU A 5 4.62 -18.00 6.97
N LYS A 6 4.38 -18.21 8.27
CA LYS A 6 3.19 -18.93 8.70
C LYS A 6 1.95 -18.14 8.30
N LEU A 7 0.96 -18.82 7.71
CA LEU A 7 -0.28 -18.19 7.22
C LEU A 7 -0.99 -17.33 8.28
N GLU A 8 -0.99 -17.78 9.53
CA GLU A 8 -1.55 -17.02 10.65
C GLU A 8 -0.81 -15.70 10.90
N ASN A 9 0.52 -15.71 10.87
CA ASN A 9 1.34 -14.51 11.08
C ASN A 9 1.19 -13.53 9.91
N ILE A 10 1.20 -14.03 8.67
CA ILE A 10 0.92 -13.22 7.48
C ILE A 10 -0.46 -12.58 7.61
N ARG A 11 -1.50 -13.36 7.95
CA ARG A 11 -2.87 -12.85 8.12
C ARG A 11 -2.92 -11.75 9.19
N ASN A 12 -2.26 -11.92 10.33
CA ASN A 12 -2.24 -10.91 11.39
C ASN A 12 -1.59 -9.60 10.94
N VAL A 13 -0.49 -9.68 10.17
CA VAL A 13 0.16 -8.49 9.61
C VAL A 13 -0.73 -7.79 8.58
N LEU A 14 -1.35 -8.55 7.67
CA LEU A 14 -2.27 -7.99 6.66
C LEU A 14 -3.48 -7.30 7.31
N ILE A 15 -4.07 -7.89 8.35
CA ILE A 15 -5.19 -7.32 9.09
C ILE A 15 -4.82 -5.98 9.74
N ARG A 16 -3.59 -5.84 10.25
CA ARG A 16 -3.09 -4.57 10.80
C ARG A 16 -2.85 -3.53 9.72
N GLN A 17 -2.26 -3.93 8.60
CA GLN A 17 -2.06 -3.03 7.46
C GLN A 17 -3.39 -2.53 6.88
N GLU A 18 -4.47 -3.32 6.96
CA GLU A 18 -5.81 -2.85 6.60
C GLU A 18 -6.23 -1.63 7.40
N GLU A 19 -6.04 -1.65 8.72
CA GLU A 19 -6.36 -0.52 9.61
C GLU A 19 -5.49 0.70 9.29
N THR A 20 -4.19 0.51 9.09
CA THR A 20 -3.28 1.60 8.70
C THR A 20 -3.74 2.29 7.41
N ILE A 21 -4.16 1.51 6.41
CA ILE A 21 -4.68 2.08 5.14
C ILE A 21 -5.99 2.81 5.37
N ILE A 22 -6.93 2.23 6.13
CA ILE A 22 -8.23 2.87 6.39
C ILE A 22 -8.00 4.24 7.04
N PHE A 23 -7.19 4.32 8.09
CA PHE A 23 -6.90 5.59 8.75
C PHE A 23 -6.16 6.57 7.84
N ALA A 24 -5.16 6.11 7.08
CA ALA A 24 -4.44 7.01 6.16
C ALA A 24 -5.36 7.63 5.09
N LEU A 25 -6.32 6.85 4.57
CA LEU A 25 -7.31 7.36 3.62
C LEU A 25 -8.30 8.32 4.28
N VAL A 26 -8.86 7.95 5.45
CA VAL A 26 -9.79 8.80 6.23
C VAL A 26 -9.19 10.16 6.56
N GLU A 27 -7.92 10.17 6.97
CA GLU A 27 -7.20 11.41 7.27
C GLU A 27 -6.94 12.25 6.02
N ARG A 28 -6.59 11.62 4.89
CA ARG A 28 -6.39 12.36 3.63
C ARG A 28 -7.70 12.97 3.10
N ALA A 29 -8.83 12.28 3.27
CA ALA A 29 -10.13 12.76 2.80
C ALA A 29 -10.67 13.97 3.58
N GLN A 30 -10.04 14.36 4.68
CA GLN A 30 -10.37 15.59 5.40
C GLN A 30 -10.11 16.86 4.57
N PHE A 31 -9.27 16.76 3.55
CA PHE A 31 -8.88 17.85 2.66
C PHE A 31 -9.45 17.64 1.26
N LYS A 32 -9.64 18.75 0.54
CA LYS A 32 -10.01 18.73 -0.87
C LYS A 32 -8.92 18.08 -1.71
N ARG A 33 -9.25 17.87 -2.99
CA ARG A 33 -8.34 17.28 -3.97
C ARG A 33 -7.00 18.03 -4.05
N ASN A 34 -6.97 19.36 -3.93
CA ASN A 34 -5.74 20.15 -3.92
C ASN A 34 -4.82 19.80 -5.11
N LYS A 35 -5.40 19.74 -6.32
CA LYS A 35 -4.78 19.18 -7.54
C LYS A 35 -3.35 19.68 -7.81
N ILE A 36 -3.09 20.95 -7.48
CA ILE A 36 -1.81 21.63 -7.69
C ILE A 36 -0.62 20.90 -7.03
N ILE A 37 -0.83 20.13 -5.97
CA ILE A 37 0.25 19.40 -5.28
C ILE A 37 0.78 18.20 -6.07
N TYR A 38 0.01 17.69 -7.02
CA TYR A 38 0.36 16.55 -7.86
C TYR A 38 0.92 16.96 -9.22
N GLU A 39 0.79 18.23 -9.58
CA GLU A 39 1.22 18.75 -10.87
C GLU A 39 2.69 19.17 -10.79
N LYS A 40 3.48 18.73 -11.77
CA LYS A 40 4.83 19.26 -11.97
C LYS A 40 4.72 20.78 -12.18
N ASP A 41 5.56 21.53 -11.47
CA ASP A 41 5.53 23.01 -11.46
C ASP A 41 4.25 23.66 -10.90
N GLY A 42 3.30 22.90 -10.37
CA GLY A 42 2.09 23.46 -9.75
C GLY A 42 2.44 24.36 -8.56
N ILE A 43 3.38 23.93 -7.71
CA ILE A 43 3.99 24.74 -6.67
C ILE A 43 5.47 24.92 -7.02
N LYS A 44 5.96 26.18 -7.04
CA LYS A 44 7.35 26.47 -7.34
C LYS A 44 8.26 26.08 -6.18
N LEU A 45 9.11 25.08 -6.42
CA LEU A 45 10.04 24.54 -5.45
C LEU A 45 11.49 24.86 -5.85
N PRO A 46 12.27 25.51 -4.96
CA PRO A 46 13.69 25.77 -5.23
C PRO A 46 14.48 24.47 -5.42
N ASN A 47 15.26 24.39 -6.49
CA ASN A 47 16.19 23.29 -6.78
C ASN A 47 15.57 21.88 -6.81
N PHE A 48 14.28 21.77 -7.15
CA PHE A 48 13.59 20.50 -7.24
C PHE A 48 12.77 20.39 -8.52
N ASP A 49 12.98 19.31 -9.28
CA ASP A 49 12.23 19.02 -10.50
C ASP A 49 11.17 17.95 -10.21
N GLY A 50 9.92 18.36 -10.01
CA GLY A 50 8.80 17.47 -9.70
C GLY A 50 7.59 18.19 -9.11
N SER A 51 6.60 17.42 -8.67
CA SER A 51 5.43 17.93 -7.96
C SER A 51 5.72 18.23 -6.48
N PHE A 52 4.79 18.90 -5.80
CA PHE A 52 4.91 19.12 -4.35
C PHE A 52 4.87 17.80 -3.56
N LEU A 53 4.03 16.86 -3.99
CA LEU A 53 4.01 15.51 -3.44
C LEU A 53 5.37 14.80 -3.59
N ASP A 54 6.01 14.93 -4.76
CA ASP A 54 7.32 14.31 -5.01
C ASP A 54 8.39 14.84 -4.06
N TYR A 55 8.35 16.15 -3.78
CA TYR A 55 9.29 16.80 -2.88
C TYR A 55 9.16 16.27 -1.46
N ILE A 56 7.93 16.22 -0.92
CA ILE A 56 7.66 15.72 0.44
C ILE A 56 7.96 14.23 0.54
N LEU A 57 7.54 13.43 -0.45
CA LEU A 57 7.80 12.00 -0.46
C LEU A 57 9.30 11.71 -0.53
N ARG A 58 10.04 12.30 -1.48
CA ARG A 58 11.49 12.07 -1.62
C ARG A 58 12.27 12.52 -0.38
N GLY A 59 11.92 13.66 0.21
CA GLY A 59 12.53 14.12 1.46
C GLY A 59 12.30 13.14 2.61
N THR A 60 11.08 12.60 2.71
CA THR A 60 10.72 11.59 3.71
C THR A 60 11.47 10.28 3.49
N GLU A 61 11.56 9.80 2.25
CA GLU A 61 12.32 8.59 1.93
C GLU A 61 13.81 8.78 2.17
N ALA A 62 14.35 9.96 1.86
CA ALA A 62 15.75 10.27 2.13
C ALA A 62 16.03 10.17 3.64
N LEU A 63 15.20 10.77 4.48
CA LEU A 63 15.34 10.65 5.94
C LEU A 63 15.22 9.19 6.40
N HIS A 64 14.16 8.48 5.98
CA HIS A 64 13.92 7.10 6.41
C HIS A 64 14.98 6.10 5.94
N SER A 65 15.62 6.35 4.79
CA SER A 65 16.72 5.51 4.30
C SER A 65 17.93 5.51 5.24
N THR A 66 18.23 6.66 5.86
CA THR A 66 19.35 6.79 6.81
C THR A 66 19.19 5.90 8.05
N ILE A 67 17.94 5.56 8.41
CA ILE A 67 17.61 4.72 9.58
C ILE A 67 17.24 3.28 9.18
N ARG A 68 17.70 2.80 8.01
CA ARG A 68 17.54 1.41 7.52
C ARG A 68 16.12 1.01 7.13
N ARG A 69 15.18 1.94 6.91
CA ARG A 69 13.80 1.57 6.54
C ARG A 69 13.75 0.64 5.32
N TYR A 70 14.43 1.01 4.25
CA TYR A 70 14.42 0.27 2.98
C TYR A 70 15.43 -0.89 2.90
N THR A 71 16.10 -1.22 4.01
CA THR A 71 16.79 -2.53 4.14
C THR A 71 15.81 -3.63 4.57
N SER A 72 14.62 -3.27 5.05
CA SER A 72 13.56 -4.21 5.41
C SER A 72 12.92 -4.83 4.16
N PRO A 73 12.63 -6.15 4.15
CA PRO A 73 12.08 -6.81 2.96
C PRO A 73 10.65 -6.37 2.56
N ASP A 74 9.93 -5.75 3.49
CA ASP A 74 8.54 -5.28 3.34
C ASP A 74 8.43 -3.77 3.09
N GLU A 75 9.55 -3.04 2.95
CA GLU A 75 9.57 -1.60 2.67
C GLU A 75 10.19 -1.35 1.29
N HIS A 76 9.45 -0.66 0.42
CA HIS A 76 9.87 -0.38 -0.96
C HIS A 76 9.87 1.12 -1.19
N PRO A 77 10.99 1.74 -1.63
CA PRO A 77 11.03 3.17 -1.89
C PRO A 77 10.36 3.52 -3.22
N PHE A 78 9.76 4.70 -3.30
CA PHE A 78 9.24 5.28 -4.54
C PHE A 78 10.35 5.95 -5.38
N PHE A 79 11.43 6.37 -4.75
CA PHE A 79 12.57 7.00 -5.40
C PHE A 79 13.84 6.14 -5.30
N LYS A 80 14.72 6.29 -6.30
CA LYS A 80 16.04 5.65 -6.34
C LYS A 80 17.12 6.60 -5.81
N ASN A 81 18.32 6.08 -5.60
CA ASN A 81 19.51 6.83 -5.17
C ASN A 81 19.27 7.59 -3.84
N LEU A 82 18.70 6.89 -2.86
CA LEU A 82 18.52 7.42 -1.51
C LEU A 82 19.85 7.38 -0.73
N PRO A 83 20.02 8.24 0.30
CA PRO A 83 21.17 8.20 1.18
C PRO A 83 21.44 6.82 1.79
N GLU A 84 22.73 6.53 2.03
CA GLU A 84 23.15 5.31 2.72
C GLU A 84 22.75 5.33 4.21
N PRO A 85 22.46 4.18 4.82
CA PRO A 85 22.16 4.09 6.25
C PRO A 85 23.32 4.57 7.12
N VAL A 86 23.00 5.31 8.19
CA VAL A 86 23.99 5.71 9.21
C VAL A 86 24.14 4.64 10.31
N LEU A 87 23.19 3.71 10.39
CA LEU A 87 23.19 2.60 11.33
C LEU A 87 23.86 1.37 10.71
N PRO A 88 24.59 0.54 11.50
CA PRO A 88 25.21 -0.69 11.00
C PRO A 88 24.15 -1.65 10.44
N VAL A 89 24.50 -2.41 9.40
CA VAL A 89 23.61 -3.42 8.81
C VAL A 89 23.89 -4.75 9.48
N ASP A 90 22.95 -5.21 10.32
CA ASP A 90 23.02 -6.54 10.90
C ASP A 90 22.62 -7.59 9.84
N ALA A 91 23.24 -8.77 9.90
CA ALA A 91 22.81 -9.90 9.07
C ALA A 91 21.40 -10.33 9.50
N TYR A 92 20.40 -10.00 8.67
CA TYR A 92 19.02 -10.40 8.88
C TYR A 92 18.69 -11.63 8.02
N ASP A 93 18.13 -12.68 8.61
CA ASP A 93 17.61 -13.82 7.87
C ASP A 93 16.29 -13.41 7.19
N PHE A 94 16.37 -13.14 5.89
CA PHE A 94 15.22 -12.69 5.13
C PHE A 94 14.24 -13.86 4.92
N PRO A 95 12.97 -13.72 5.33
CA PRO A 95 11.98 -14.78 5.14
C PRO A 95 11.63 -15.02 3.67
N ILE A 96 12.01 -14.12 2.76
CA ILE A 96 11.73 -14.19 1.33
C ILE A 96 13.02 -14.07 0.52
N LYS A 97 13.04 -14.56 -0.71
CA LYS A 97 14.19 -14.38 -1.61
C LYS A 97 14.24 -12.92 -2.08
N LYS A 98 15.44 -12.32 -2.06
CA LYS A 98 15.63 -10.95 -2.54
C LYS A 98 15.36 -10.88 -4.05
N THR A 99 14.50 -9.96 -4.45
CA THR A 99 14.15 -9.66 -5.85
C THR A 99 14.00 -8.15 -6.04
N ASP A 100 14.14 -7.68 -7.28
CA ASP A 100 14.01 -6.27 -7.64
C ASP A 100 12.56 -5.84 -7.94
N VAL A 101 11.58 -6.69 -7.63
CA VAL A 101 10.15 -6.41 -7.85
C VAL A 101 9.74 -5.21 -7.01
N ASN A 102 9.41 -4.09 -7.67
CA ASN A 102 8.90 -2.89 -7.03
C ASN A 102 7.97 -2.18 -8.02
N ILE A 103 6.67 -2.13 -7.71
CA ILE A 103 5.63 -1.55 -8.56
C ILE A 103 5.15 -0.18 -8.06
N ASN A 104 5.94 0.50 -7.22
CA ASN A 104 5.60 1.78 -6.62
C ASN A 104 5.22 2.87 -7.63
N ASP A 105 5.85 2.89 -8.82
CA ASP A 105 5.48 3.82 -9.88
C ASP A 105 3.99 3.67 -10.26
N ARG A 106 3.53 2.43 -10.40
CA ARG A 106 2.12 2.12 -10.70
C ARG A 106 1.20 2.40 -9.52
N ILE A 107 1.64 2.12 -8.30
CA ILE A 107 0.86 2.42 -7.08
C ILE A 107 0.61 3.92 -6.97
N LYS A 108 1.66 4.73 -7.16
CA LYS A 108 1.58 6.18 -7.11
C LYS A 108 0.71 6.77 -8.21
N GLU A 109 0.84 6.26 -9.43
CA GLU A 109 -0.01 6.64 -10.55
C GLU A 109 -1.49 6.40 -10.24
N ILE A 110 -1.87 5.20 -9.79
CA ILE A 110 -3.25 4.86 -9.42
C ILE A 110 -3.73 5.70 -8.24
N TYR A 111 -2.86 5.92 -7.25
CA TYR A 111 -3.21 6.74 -6.10
C TYR A 111 -3.64 8.16 -6.52
N ILE A 112 -2.82 8.82 -7.33
CA ILE A 112 -3.06 10.20 -7.77
C ILE A 112 -4.22 10.30 -8.77
N ASN A 113 -4.31 9.36 -9.71
CA ASN A 113 -5.23 9.46 -10.85
C ASN A 113 -6.58 8.79 -10.62
N ASN A 114 -6.69 7.86 -9.67
CA ASN A 114 -7.91 7.10 -9.41
C ASN A 114 -8.39 7.22 -7.97
N ILE A 115 -7.52 6.98 -6.99
CA ILE A 115 -7.95 6.96 -5.57
C ILE A 115 -8.27 8.37 -5.08
N ILE A 116 -7.38 9.35 -5.27
CA ILE A 116 -7.61 10.74 -4.83
C ILE A 116 -8.90 11.33 -5.43
N PRO A 117 -9.18 11.22 -6.74
CA PRO A 117 -10.42 11.77 -7.32
C PRO A 117 -11.70 11.07 -6.84
N GLU A 118 -11.66 9.76 -6.54
CA GLU A 118 -12.82 9.04 -5.99
C GLU A 118 -13.06 9.39 -4.51
N MET A 119 -11.99 9.76 -3.77
CA MET A 119 -12.04 9.94 -2.33
C MET A 119 -12.21 11.38 -1.86
N CYS A 120 -11.56 12.34 -2.53
CA CYS A 120 -11.52 13.73 -2.08
C CYS A 120 -12.53 14.58 -2.84
N VAL A 121 -13.21 15.48 -2.11
CA VAL A 121 -14.06 16.50 -2.73
C VAL A 121 -13.24 17.35 -3.69
N GLU A 122 -13.78 17.62 -4.87
CA GLU A 122 -13.13 18.47 -5.87
C GLU A 122 -12.91 19.90 -5.33
N GLY A 123 -11.79 20.49 -5.74
CA GLY A 123 -11.44 21.87 -5.43
C GLY A 123 -10.12 22.01 -4.71
N ASP A 124 -9.91 23.20 -4.19
CA ASP A 124 -8.70 23.65 -3.50
C ASP A 124 -9.10 24.31 -2.18
N ASP A 125 -8.49 23.88 -1.08
CA ASP A 125 -8.67 24.46 0.26
C ASP A 125 -7.38 25.09 0.82
N GLY A 126 -6.30 25.13 0.02
CA GLY A 126 -5.01 25.70 0.39
C GLY A 126 -4.17 24.84 1.34
N GLN A 127 -4.67 23.70 1.83
CA GLN A 127 -3.99 22.86 2.82
C GLN A 127 -2.96 21.90 2.21
N TYR A 128 -2.08 22.44 1.36
CA TYR A 128 -1.14 21.65 0.54
C TYR A 128 -0.17 20.81 1.37
N GLY A 129 0.40 21.40 2.42
CA GLY A 129 1.33 20.72 3.32
C GLY A 129 0.69 19.51 3.99
N SER A 130 -0.49 19.71 4.59
CA SER A 130 -1.26 18.65 5.25
C SER A 130 -1.65 17.55 4.26
N SER A 131 -2.20 17.92 3.09
CA SER A 131 -2.54 16.94 2.05
C SER A 131 -1.34 16.09 1.64
N ALA A 132 -0.18 16.71 1.34
CA ALA A 132 1.00 15.98 0.91
C ALA A 132 1.58 15.05 2.01
N VAL A 133 1.53 15.45 3.29
CA VAL A 133 1.94 14.59 4.42
C VAL A 133 1.03 13.36 4.52
N TYR A 134 -0.29 13.54 4.43
CA TYR A 134 -1.22 12.42 4.45
C TYR A 134 -1.15 11.56 3.19
N ASP A 135 -0.84 12.15 2.04
CA ASP A 135 -0.56 11.42 0.79
C ASP A 135 0.65 10.47 0.98
N VAL A 136 1.74 10.95 1.59
CA VAL A 136 2.92 10.12 1.88
C VAL A 136 2.58 8.95 2.80
N ASN A 137 1.79 9.19 3.86
CA ASN A 137 1.35 8.13 4.77
C ASN A 137 0.53 7.07 4.04
N ALA A 138 -0.42 7.49 3.19
CA ALA A 138 -1.24 6.58 2.40
C ALA A 138 -0.39 5.80 1.38
N LEU A 139 0.49 6.46 0.64
CA LEU A 139 1.37 5.80 -0.35
C LEU A 139 2.28 4.75 0.29
N GLN A 140 2.87 5.06 1.44
CA GLN A 140 3.71 4.09 2.17
C GLN A 140 2.89 2.90 2.69
N ALA A 141 1.70 3.14 3.24
CA ALA A 141 0.82 2.07 3.72
C ALA A 141 0.34 1.16 2.57
N LEU A 142 -0.05 1.76 1.44
CA LEU A 142 -0.44 1.06 0.22
C LEU A 142 0.72 0.24 -0.34
N SER A 143 1.91 0.85 -0.48
CA SER A 143 3.12 0.17 -0.95
C SER A 143 3.44 -1.05 -0.11
N LYS A 144 3.49 -0.89 1.21
CA LYS A 144 3.75 -1.99 2.14
C LYS A 144 2.73 -3.11 2.00
N ARG A 145 1.44 -2.80 1.93
CA ARG A 145 0.36 -3.80 1.82
C ARG A 145 0.39 -4.57 0.51
N ILE A 146 0.60 -3.87 -0.59
CA ILE A 146 0.64 -4.46 -1.92
C ILE A 146 1.88 -5.34 -2.05
N HIS A 147 3.04 -4.83 -1.64
CA HIS A 147 4.29 -5.58 -1.70
C HIS A 147 4.40 -6.71 -0.67
N TYR A 148 3.58 -6.70 0.38
CA TYR A 148 3.44 -7.87 1.27
C TYR A 148 2.95 -9.13 0.53
N GLY A 149 2.42 -8.97 -0.69
CA GLY A 149 2.21 -10.07 -1.64
C GLY A 149 3.44 -10.97 -1.82
N LYS A 150 4.67 -10.46 -1.70
CA LYS A 150 5.90 -11.29 -1.74
C LYS A 150 5.92 -12.36 -0.65
N PHE A 151 5.50 -12.02 0.57
CA PHE A 151 5.45 -12.96 1.70
C PHE A 151 4.33 -13.98 1.53
N VAL A 152 3.17 -13.53 1.02
CA VAL A 152 2.05 -14.40 0.67
C VAL A 152 2.47 -15.41 -0.39
N ALA A 153 3.10 -14.94 -1.46
CA ALA A 153 3.61 -15.75 -2.55
C ALA A 153 4.68 -16.75 -2.09
N GLU A 154 5.64 -16.34 -1.25
CA GLU A 154 6.63 -17.26 -0.68
C GLU A 154 5.97 -18.33 0.19
N SER A 155 5.00 -17.96 1.04
CA SER A 155 4.25 -18.94 1.83
C SER A 155 3.51 -19.94 0.93
N LYS A 156 2.86 -19.47 -0.12
CA LYS A 156 2.16 -20.33 -1.10
C LYS A 156 3.14 -21.24 -1.84
N PHE A 157 4.25 -20.70 -2.33
CA PHE A 157 5.33 -21.45 -2.97
C PHE A 157 5.83 -22.59 -2.09
N LEU A 158 6.12 -22.31 -0.82
CA LEU A 158 6.62 -23.32 0.11
C LEU A 158 5.58 -24.41 0.42
N SER A 159 4.28 -24.11 0.31
CA SER A 159 3.20 -25.08 0.55
C SER A 159 2.95 -26.04 -0.62
N ASP A 160 3.31 -25.65 -1.85
CA ASP A 160 3.03 -26.42 -3.07
C ASP A 160 4.18 -26.23 -4.09
N LYS A 161 5.40 -26.53 -3.65
CA LYS A 161 6.64 -26.21 -4.39
C LYS A 161 6.66 -26.78 -5.80
N GLU A 162 6.25 -28.03 -5.96
CA GLU A 162 6.34 -28.75 -7.23
C GLU A 162 5.46 -28.08 -8.31
N THR A 163 4.23 -27.72 -7.94
CA THR A 163 3.30 -27.03 -8.84
C THR A 163 3.84 -25.66 -9.23
N TYR A 164 4.23 -24.84 -8.25
CA TYR A 164 4.76 -23.51 -8.53
C TYR A 164 6.06 -23.56 -9.34
N LEU A 165 6.97 -24.50 -9.06
CA LEU A 165 8.18 -24.68 -9.86
C LEU A 165 7.87 -25.02 -11.33
N SER A 166 6.85 -25.85 -11.57
CA SER A 166 6.42 -26.19 -12.93
C SER A 166 5.88 -24.97 -13.66
N LEU A 167 5.02 -24.19 -13.01
CA LEU A 167 4.46 -22.94 -13.57
C LEU A 167 5.55 -21.88 -13.82
N ILE A 168 6.48 -21.69 -12.88
CA ILE A 168 7.59 -20.74 -12.99
C ILE A 168 8.52 -21.13 -14.15
N LYS A 169 8.86 -22.42 -14.30
CA LYS A 169 9.69 -22.92 -15.41
C LYS A 169 9.04 -22.69 -16.76
N ALA A 170 7.72 -22.85 -16.84
CA ALA A 170 6.94 -22.58 -18.04
C ALA A 170 6.71 -21.08 -18.31
N LYS A 171 7.05 -20.20 -17.36
CA LYS A 171 6.70 -18.78 -17.34
C LYS A 171 5.19 -18.55 -17.51
N ASP A 172 4.39 -19.43 -16.91
CA ASP A 172 2.93 -19.41 -17.03
C ASP A 172 2.31 -18.41 -16.05
N GLU A 173 2.33 -17.13 -16.42
CA GLU A 173 1.73 -16.06 -15.62
C GLU A 173 0.24 -16.29 -15.33
N ALA A 174 -0.51 -16.81 -16.32
CA ALA A 174 -1.94 -17.06 -16.20
C ALA A 174 -2.22 -18.19 -15.21
N GLY A 175 -1.47 -19.30 -15.31
CA GLY A 175 -1.57 -20.42 -14.38
C GLY A 175 -1.18 -20.04 -12.95
N ILE A 176 -0.15 -19.19 -12.77
CA ILE A 176 0.19 -18.64 -11.44
C ILE A 176 -0.96 -17.79 -10.92
N MET A 177 -1.49 -16.85 -11.73
CA MET A 177 -2.60 -15.96 -11.34
C MET A 177 -3.84 -16.75 -10.91
N GLU A 178 -4.21 -17.79 -11.66
CA GLU A 178 -5.32 -18.68 -11.32
C GLU A 178 -5.06 -19.38 -9.97
N LYS A 179 -3.88 -19.97 -9.81
CA LYS A 179 -3.51 -20.73 -8.62
C LYS A 179 -3.44 -19.89 -7.34
N ILE A 180 -3.05 -18.61 -7.43
CA ILE A 180 -2.99 -17.72 -6.26
C ILE A 180 -4.36 -17.13 -5.89
N THR A 181 -5.35 -17.17 -6.78
CA THR A 181 -6.65 -16.53 -6.61
C THR A 181 -7.55 -17.35 -5.69
N ASP A 182 -8.00 -16.75 -4.58
CA ASP A 182 -9.00 -17.31 -3.68
C ASP A 182 -10.13 -16.30 -3.50
N LYS A 183 -11.19 -16.47 -4.30
CA LYS A 183 -12.34 -15.56 -4.31
C LYS A 183 -13.04 -15.50 -2.95
N ALA A 184 -13.12 -16.62 -2.22
CA ALA A 184 -13.76 -16.65 -0.91
C ALA A 184 -12.97 -15.85 0.13
N VAL A 185 -11.64 -15.82 0.03
CA VAL A 185 -10.78 -14.97 0.87
C VAL A 185 -10.90 -13.50 0.47
N GLU A 186 -10.95 -13.18 -0.82
CA GLU A 186 -11.17 -11.82 -1.34
C GLU A 186 -12.51 -11.24 -0.85
N GLU A 187 -13.61 -11.98 -0.97
CA GLU A 187 -14.93 -11.56 -0.48
C GLU A 187 -14.95 -11.32 1.04
N LYS A 188 -14.30 -12.18 1.83
CA LYS A 188 -14.18 -12.00 3.29
C LYS A 188 -13.34 -10.79 3.65
N LEU A 189 -12.29 -10.51 2.88
CA LEU A 189 -11.48 -9.29 3.03
C LEU A 189 -12.32 -8.05 2.78
N LEU A 190 -13.05 -7.99 1.65
CA LEU A 190 -13.88 -6.83 1.30
C LEU A 190 -14.97 -6.55 2.36
N LYS A 191 -15.68 -7.59 2.82
CA LYS A 191 -16.66 -7.48 3.90
C LYS A 191 -16.04 -6.93 5.19
N ARG A 192 -14.84 -7.40 5.55
CA ARG A 192 -14.13 -6.93 6.75
C ARG A 192 -13.68 -5.47 6.62
N VAL A 193 -13.13 -5.10 5.47
CA VAL A 193 -12.67 -3.72 5.21
C VAL A 193 -13.86 -2.76 5.24
N ALA A 194 -14.97 -3.10 4.58
CA ALA A 194 -16.19 -2.30 4.61
C ALA A 194 -16.70 -2.09 6.05
N LEU A 195 -16.76 -3.17 6.84
CA LEU A 195 -17.17 -3.09 8.24
C LEU A 195 -16.24 -2.20 9.07
N LYS A 196 -14.92 -2.38 8.94
CA LYS A 196 -13.93 -1.56 9.67
C LYS A 196 -14.03 -0.08 9.29
N ALA A 197 -14.11 0.22 8.00
CA ALA A 197 -14.28 1.60 7.52
C ALA A 197 -15.58 2.22 8.05
N ALA A 198 -16.67 1.44 8.09
CA ALA A 198 -17.95 1.87 8.67
C ALA A 198 -17.87 2.11 10.18
N THR A 199 -17.05 1.35 10.90
CA THR A 199 -16.83 1.54 12.33
C THR A 199 -15.97 2.77 12.61
N TYR A 200 -14.83 2.93 11.93
CA TYR A 200 -13.90 4.03 12.20
C TYR A 200 -14.34 5.38 11.63
N GLY A 201 -15.17 5.38 10.58
CA GLY A 201 -15.69 6.62 10.01
C GLY A 201 -16.79 7.28 10.85
N LYS A 202 -17.32 6.62 11.88
CA LYS A 202 -18.36 7.20 12.76
C LYS A 202 -17.73 8.09 13.81
N GLU A 203 -18.16 9.34 13.88
CA GLU A 203 -17.91 10.17 15.07
C GLU A 203 -18.65 9.55 16.25
N ILE A 204 -17.93 9.24 17.33
CA ILE A 204 -18.53 8.76 18.58
C ILE A 204 -18.60 9.98 19.50
N ASP A 205 -19.73 10.68 19.49
CA ASP A 205 -19.99 11.72 20.49
C ASP A 205 -20.53 11.05 21.76
N ILE A 206 -19.82 11.20 22.88
CA ILE A 206 -20.19 10.62 24.18
C ILE A 206 -21.24 11.50 24.89
N VAL A 207 -21.45 12.74 24.40
CA VAL A 207 -22.24 13.77 25.08
C VAL A 207 -23.67 13.89 24.55
N THR A 208 -23.94 13.46 23.31
CA THR A 208 -25.27 13.56 22.68
C THR A 208 -25.81 12.18 22.33
N SER A 209 -26.89 11.78 22.99
CA SER A 209 -27.64 10.55 22.74
C SER A 209 -28.52 10.63 21.49
N GLU A 210 -28.07 11.31 20.43
CA GLU A 210 -28.77 11.39 19.14
C GLU A 210 -27.83 10.96 18.02
N PRO A 211 -28.22 9.98 17.18
CA PRO A 211 -27.40 9.54 16.07
C PRO A 211 -27.50 10.55 14.92
N GLU A 212 -26.65 11.58 14.92
CA GLU A 212 -26.42 12.39 13.71
C GLU A 212 -25.68 11.52 12.68
N ASN A 213 -26.46 10.86 11.81
CA ASN A 213 -25.98 9.96 10.76
C ASN A 213 -25.33 10.67 9.55
N GLU A 214 -24.98 11.96 9.63
CA GLU A 214 -24.56 12.74 8.45
C GLU A 214 -23.06 13.08 8.37
N ASN A 215 -22.26 12.86 9.42
CA ASN A 215 -20.84 13.27 9.44
C ASN A 215 -19.82 12.22 8.95
N GLN A 216 -20.23 11.22 8.16
CA GLN A 216 -19.27 10.25 7.63
C GLN A 216 -18.48 10.85 6.45
N LYS A 217 -17.29 11.43 6.72
CA LYS A 217 -16.45 12.08 5.69
C LYS A 217 -15.94 11.12 4.60
N ILE A 218 -15.86 9.81 4.87
CA ILE A 218 -15.63 8.77 3.86
C ILE A 218 -16.79 7.78 3.89
N CYS A 219 -17.35 7.51 2.71
CA CYS A 219 -18.28 6.40 2.51
C CYS A 219 -17.55 5.07 2.76
N PRO A 220 -18.00 4.21 3.70
CA PRO A 220 -17.35 2.92 3.99
C PRO A 220 -17.18 2.02 2.77
N ASN A 221 -18.11 2.11 1.82
CA ASN A 221 -18.05 1.37 0.58
C ASN A 221 -16.88 1.82 -0.30
N LEU A 222 -16.50 3.11 -0.26
CA LEU A 222 -15.38 3.62 -1.04
C LEU A 222 -14.07 2.89 -0.70
N VAL A 223 -13.79 2.62 0.58
CA VAL A 223 -12.55 1.93 0.95
C VAL A 223 -12.58 0.49 0.45
N ALA A 224 -13.72 -0.20 0.55
CA ALA A 224 -13.87 -1.54 -0.01
C ALA A 224 -13.71 -1.54 -1.55
N ASP A 225 -14.29 -0.55 -2.23
CA ASP A 225 -14.16 -0.38 -3.68
C ASP A 225 -12.70 -0.14 -4.10
N ILE A 226 -11.95 0.67 -3.35
CA ILE A 226 -10.51 0.88 -3.56
C ILE A 226 -9.75 -0.45 -3.42
N TYR A 227 -10.11 -1.27 -2.41
CA TYR A 227 -9.50 -2.59 -2.22
C TYR A 227 -9.78 -3.53 -3.39
N GLU A 228 -11.03 -3.60 -3.83
CA GLU A 228 -11.49 -4.46 -4.92
C GLU A 228 -10.86 -4.06 -6.26
N LYS A 229 -10.99 -2.78 -6.64
CA LYS A 229 -10.53 -2.26 -7.93
C LYS A 229 -9.01 -2.23 -8.05
N TRP A 230 -8.30 -1.91 -6.96
CA TRP A 230 -6.88 -1.55 -7.04
C TRP A 230 -5.98 -2.44 -6.18
N LEU A 231 -6.19 -2.53 -4.86
CA LEU A 231 -5.21 -3.18 -3.98
C LEU A 231 -5.13 -4.70 -4.20
N ILE A 232 -6.26 -5.39 -4.35
CA ILE A 232 -6.28 -6.84 -4.59
C ILE A 232 -5.59 -7.17 -5.92
N PRO A 233 -5.95 -6.55 -7.07
CA PRO A 233 -5.25 -6.78 -8.33
C PRO A 233 -3.76 -6.48 -8.29
N LEU A 234 -3.35 -5.36 -7.68
CA LEU A 234 -1.94 -5.00 -7.56
C LEU A 234 -1.15 -5.96 -6.66
N THR A 235 -1.76 -6.43 -5.56
CA THR A 235 -1.14 -7.43 -4.68
C THR A 235 -0.91 -8.74 -5.45
N LYS A 236 -1.92 -9.22 -6.19
CA LYS A 236 -1.79 -10.42 -7.03
C LYS A 236 -0.74 -10.25 -8.12
N LYS A 237 -0.63 -9.07 -8.72
CA LYS A 237 0.44 -8.76 -9.67
C LYS A 237 1.82 -8.89 -9.01
N VAL A 238 2.00 -8.37 -7.79
CA VAL A 238 3.26 -8.56 -7.05
C VAL A 238 3.51 -10.04 -6.74
N GLU A 239 2.50 -10.81 -6.36
CA GLU A 239 2.64 -12.25 -6.12
C GLU A 239 3.18 -12.98 -7.37
N VAL A 240 2.61 -12.70 -8.54
CA VAL A 240 3.05 -13.29 -9.82
C VAL A 240 4.48 -12.85 -10.17
N GLU A 241 4.76 -11.53 -10.17
CA GLU A 241 6.09 -10.99 -10.48
C GLU A 241 7.16 -11.53 -9.51
N TYR A 242 6.82 -11.65 -8.23
CA TYR A 242 7.69 -12.24 -7.24
C TYR A 242 7.98 -13.70 -7.53
N LEU A 243 6.98 -14.53 -7.83
CA LEU A 243 7.19 -15.96 -8.11
C LEU A 243 8.06 -16.18 -9.35
N LEU A 244 7.87 -15.37 -10.39
CA LEU A 244 8.71 -15.42 -11.58
C LEU A 244 10.13 -14.95 -11.32
N ALA A 245 10.32 -13.84 -10.62
CA ALA A 245 11.64 -13.29 -10.27
C ALA A 245 12.37 -14.15 -9.23
N ARG A 246 11.63 -14.83 -8.35
CA ARG A 246 12.15 -15.79 -7.38
C ARG A 246 12.94 -16.89 -8.08
N GLY A 247 12.45 -17.38 -9.22
CA GLY A 247 13.04 -18.52 -9.91
C GLY A 247 12.93 -19.83 -9.11
N TYR A 248 13.75 -20.81 -9.49
CA TYR A 248 13.82 -22.14 -8.88
C TYR A 248 14.80 -22.22 -7.71
#